data_AF-A0A7Y5JHX6-F1
#
_entry.id   AF-A0A7Y5JHX6-F1
#
_cell.length_a   1.000
_cell.length_b   1.000
_cell.length_c   1.000
_cell.angle_alpha   90.00
_cell.angle_beta   90.00
_cell.angle_gamma   90.00
#
_symmetry.space_group_name_H-M   'P 1'
#
loop_
_entity.id
_entity.type
_entity.pdbx_description
1 polymer ?
#
loop_
_entity_poly.entity_id
_entity_poly.type
_entity_poly.pdbx_seq_one_letter_code
_entity_poly.pdbx_strand_id
1 'polypeptide(L)'
;MLHSDKKNTPTMGGAFIVPAWLLVSALGAGMLVLLGFDALRVFGALGLAAFVVLGNGALGLVDDYCKLTKRGKDGISGKTKLAAQTAIAALASSGACWLLGDAGRLLVLPFVSLDIGWWMIPLGTFVIVGAGNAYNLTDGLDGLAGGTGSVAFYAMAGGAGLLAALGSAP
;
A
#
# COMPACT_ATOMS: atom_id res chain seq x y z
N MET A 1 10.55 -12.93 35.10
CA MET A 1 10.40 -14.17 34.30
C MET A 1 9.16 -14.11 33.38
N LEU A 2 8.98 -13.04 32.60
CA LEU A 2 7.89 -12.94 31.60
C LEU A 2 8.41 -12.13 30.40
N HIS A 3 8.99 -12.83 29.42
CA HIS A 3 9.24 -12.44 28.00
C HIS A 3 10.42 -13.23 27.41
N SER A 4 10.42 -14.56 27.52
CA SER A 4 11.40 -15.40 26.80
C SER A 4 10.76 -16.30 25.73
N ASP A 5 9.45 -16.21 25.50
CA ASP A 5 8.72 -17.07 24.56
C ASP A 5 8.33 -16.43 23.21
N LYS A 6 8.79 -15.20 22.91
CA LYS A 6 8.56 -14.56 21.59
C LYS A 6 9.63 -14.89 20.54
N LYS A 7 10.41 -15.96 20.73
CA LYS A 7 11.55 -16.28 19.84
C LYS A 7 11.20 -17.16 18.64
N ASN A 8 10.01 -17.75 18.62
CA ASN A 8 9.62 -18.79 17.63
C ASN A 8 8.31 -18.48 16.88
N THR A 9 7.71 -17.30 17.02
CA THR A 9 6.54 -16.92 16.22
C THR A 9 7.00 -16.53 14.81
N PRO A 10 6.53 -17.21 13.75
CA PRO A 10 7.01 -16.98 12.39
C PRO A 10 6.73 -15.54 11.95
N THR A 11 7.78 -14.78 11.65
CA THR A 11 7.78 -13.35 11.30
C THR A 11 7.28 -13.08 9.87
N MET A 12 6.42 -13.94 9.30
CA MET A 12 5.96 -13.87 7.91
C MET A 12 4.42 -13.83 7.79
N GLY A 13 3.71 -13.22 8.74
CA GLY A 13 2.24 -13.12 8.71
C GLY A 13 1.71 -12.50 7.41
N GLY A 14 2.46 -11.58 6.80
CA GLY A 14 2.14 -10.99 5.50
C GLY A 14 2.03 -12.00 4.35
N ALA A 15 2.73 -13.13 4.42
CA ALA A 15 2.64 -14.19 3.40
C ALA A 15 1.24 -14.82 3.32
N PHE A 16 0.47 -14.79 4.41
CA PHE A 16 -0.92 -15.26 4.43
C PHE A 16 -1.92 -14.16 4.08
N ILE A 17 -1.62 -12.90 4.45
CA ILE A 17 -2.52 -11.76 4.22
C ILE A 17 -2.54 -11.35 2.74
N VAL A 18 -1.39 -11.36 2.06
CA VAL A 18 -1.29 -10.88 0.67
C VAL A 18 -2.14 -11.72 -0.31
N PRO A 19 -2.11 -13.07 -0.28
CA PRO A 19 -2.99 -13.87 -1.13
C PRO A 19 -4.47 -13.67 -0.85
N ALA A 20 -4.86 -13.55 0.43
CA ALA A 20 -6.24 -13.28 0.81
C ALA A 20 -6.70 -11.91 0.31
N TRP A 21 -5.87 -10.88 0.49
CA TRP A 21 -6.15 -9.53 -0.03
C TRP A 21 -6.27 -9.49 -1.55
N LEU A 22 -5.39 -10.19 -2.28
CA LEU A 22 -5.46 -10.28 -3.74
C LEU A 22 -6.76 -10.95 -4.20
N LEU A 23 -7.14 -12.07 -3.58
CA LEU A 23 -8.36 -12.79 -3.93
C LEU A 23 -9.59 -11.90 -3.72
N VAL A 24 -9.73 -11.30 -2.54
CA VAL A 24 -10.87 -10.44 -2.20
C VAL A 24 -10.92 -9.21 -3.13
N SER A 25 -9.78 -8.59 -3.40
CA SER A 25 -9.69 -7.42 -4.28
C SER A 25 -10.01 -7.77 -5.74
N ALA A 26 -9.59 -8.93 -6.23
CA ALA A 26 -9.91 -9.40 -7.58
C ALA A 26 -11.40 -9.70 -7.74
N LEU A 27 -12.04 -10.30 -6.74
CA LEU A 27 -13.49 -10.52 -6.74
C LEU A 27 -14.26 -9.18 -6.72
N GLY A 28 -13.83 -8.23 -5.88
CA GLY A 28 -14.40 -6.88 -5.84
C GLY A 28 -14.24 -6.11 -7.16
N ALA A 29 -13.05 -6.20 -7.78
CA ALA A 29 -12.79 -5.64 -9.10
C ALA A 29 -13.70 -6.25 -10.17
N GLY A 30 -13.85 -7.58 -10.16
CA GLY A 30 -14.78 -8.27 -11.06
C GLY A 30 -16.22 -7.78 -10.88
N MET A 31 -16.67 -7.60 -9.63
CA MET A 31 -17.99 -7.06 -9.33
C MET A 31 -18.17 -5.62 -9.86
N LEU A 32 -17.18 -4.74 -9.69
CA LEU A 32 -17.24 -3.38 -10.23
C LEU A 32 -17.38 -3.38 -11.76
N VAL A 33 -16.65 -4.25 -12.46
CA VAL A 33 -16.79 -4.37 -13.92
C VAL A 33 -18.18 -4.86 -14.31
N LEU A 34 -18.75 -5.82 -13.58
CA LEU A 34 -20.13 -6.27 -13.80
C LEU A 34 -21.18 -5.17 -13.55
N LEU A 35 -20.88 -4.22 -12.67
CA LEU A 35 -21.71 -3.03 -12.41
C LEU A 35 -21.51 -1.91 -13.46
N GLY A 36 -20.70 -2.14 -14.49
CA GLY A 36 -20.51 -1.22 -15.62
C GLY A 36 -19.32 -0.26 -15.49
N PHE A 37 -18.45 -0.45 -14.49
CA PHE A 37 -17.21 0.33 -14.41
C PHE A 37 -16.20 -0.13 -15.47
N ASP A 38 -15.40 0.82 -15.96
CA ASP A 38 -14.39 0.57 -16.99
C ASP A 38 -13.33 -0.44 -16.50
N ALA A 39 -13.22 -1.56 -17.21
CA ALA A 39 -12.36 -2.67 -16.83
C ALA A 39 -10.88 -2.29 -16.80
N LEU A 40 -10.43 -1.42 -17.73
CA LEU A 40 -9.04 -0.98 -17.79
C LEU A 40 -8.69 -0.15 -16.55
N ARG A 41 -9.57 0.78 -16.13
CA ARG A 41 -9.38 1.58 -14.92
C ARG A 41 -9.43 0.73 -13.66
N VAL A 42 -10.40 -0.17 -13.55
CA VAL A 42 -10.57 -1.04 -12.37
C VAL A 42 -9.39 -1.98 -12.20
N PHE A 43 -9.09 -2.80 -13.21
CA PHE A 43 -7.97 -3.75 -13.14
C PHE A 43 -6.61 -3.06 -13.21
N GLY A 44 -6.50 -1.90 -13.86
CA GLY A 44 -5.29 -1.08 -13.83
C GLY A 44 -5.00 -0.55 -12.42
N ALA A 45 -5.99 -0.02 -11.71
CA ALA A 45 -5.82 0.45 -10.34
C ALA A 45 -5.47 -0.70 -9.38
N LEU A 46 -6.15 -1.85 -9.52
CA LEU A 46 -5.82 -3.07 -8.78
C LEU A 46 -4.39 -3.53 -9.08
N GLY A 47 -3.97 -3.50 -10.36
CA GLY A 47 -2.64 -3.88 -10.79
C GLY A 47 -1.55 -3.00 -10.18
N LEU A 48 -1.77 -1.68 -10.10
CA LEU A 48 -0.84 -0.75 -9.44
C LEU A 48 -0.76 -1.00 -7.93
N ALA A 49 -1.90 -1.22 -7.27
CA ALA A 49 -1.93 -1.56 -5.85
C ALA A 49 -1.20 -2.90 -5.58
N ALA A 50 -1.47 -3.92 -6.40
CA ALA A 50 -0.82 -5.22 -6.32
C ALA A 50 0.68 -5.11 -6.56
N PHE A 51 1.13 -4.28 -7.50
CA PHE A 51 2.54 -4.01 -7.76
C PHE A 51 3.24 -3.44 -6.51
N VAL A 52 2.63 -2.46 -5.82
CA VAL A 52 3.19 -1.91 -4.58
C VAL A 52 3.23 -2.95 -3.46
N VAL A 53 2.13 -3.69 -3.25
CA VAL A 53 2.02 -4.69 -2.18
C VAL A 53 3.00 -5.83 -2.41
N LEU A 54 3.02 -6.41 -3.61
CA LEU A 54 3.92 -7.52 -3.96
C LEU A 54 5.38 -7.07 -4.02
N GLY A 55 5.67 -5.88 -4.53
CA GLY A 55 7.03 -5.34 -4.57
C GLY A 55 7.61 -5.13 -3.17
N ASN A 56 6.84 -4.52 -2.26
CA ASN A 56 7.25 -4.35 -0.87
C ASN A 56 7.27 -5.67 -0.10
N GLY A 57 6.32 -6.57 -0.37
CA GLY A 57 6.29 -7.92 0.18
C GLY A 57 7.54 -8.71 -0.19
N ALA A 58 7.89 -8.75 -1.48
CA ALA A 58 9.11 -9.38 -1.97
C ALA A 58 10.36 -8.76 -1.34
N LEU A 59 10.44 -7.43 -1.23
CA LEU A 59 11.55 -6.75 -0.57
C LEU A 59 11.67 -7.14 0.92
N GLY A 60 10.54 -7.29 1.62
CA GLY A 60 10.49 -7.80 2.99
C GLY A 60 10.95 -9.25 3.10
N LEU A 61 10.49 -10.11 2.19
CA LEU A 61 10.91 -11.52 2.12
C LEU A 61 12.42 -11.65 1.87
N VAL A 62 12.98 -10.84 0.98
CA VAL A 62 14.43 -10.83 0.72
C VAL A 62 15.20 -10.33 1.93
N ASP A 63 14.70 -9.31 2.63
CA ASP A 63 15.31 -8.80 3.88
C ASP A 63 15.34 -9.88 4.98
N ASP A 64 14.24 -10.60 5.17
CA ASP A 64 14.16 -11.67 6.17
C ASP A 64 14.98 -12.90 5.76
N TYR A 65 14.99 -13.27 4.48
CA TYR A 65 15.86 -14.31 3.96
C TYR A 65 17.35 -13.97 4.17
N CYS A 66 17.76 -12.71 3.95
CA CYS A 66 19.13 -12.26 4.22
C CYS A 66 19.51 -12.40 5.69
N LYS A 67 18.60 -12.05 6.62
CA LYS A 67 18.82 -12.18 8.07
C LYS A 67 18.93 -13.64 8.53
N LEU A 68 18.18 -14.55 7.90
CA LEU A 68 18.22 -15.98 8.23
C LEU A 68 19.47 -16.68 7.68
N THR A 69 19.96 -16.25 6.52
CA THR A 69 21.05 -16.92 5.81
C THR A 69 22.43 -16.42 6.23
N LYS A 70 22.55 -15.13 6.56
CA LYS A 70 23.80 -14.56 7.07
C LYS A 70 23.84 -14.73 8.59
N ARG A 71 24.87 -15.39 9.13
CA ARG A 71 25.12 -15.54 10.58
C ARG A 71 25.41 -14.21 11.32
N GLY A 72 25.09 -13.05 10.73
CA GLY A 72 25.24 -11.71 11.29
C GLY A 72 23.88 -11.00 11.38
N LYS A 73 23.77 -10.01 12.27
CA LYS A 73 22.53 -9.26 12.54
C LYS A 73 22.06 -8.35 11.39
N ASP A 74 22.80 -8.27 10.30
CA ASP A 74 22.61 -7.27 9.26
C ASP A 74 21.72 -7.81 8.14
N GLY A 75 20.48 -7.31 8.09
CA GLY A 75 19.60 -7.44 6.92
C GLY A 75 20.06 -6.58 5.74
N ILE A 76 19.14 -6.26 4.84
CA ILE A 76 19.42 -5.30 3.76
C ILE A 76 19.72 -3.92 4.37
N SER A 77 20.70 -3.21 3.81
CA SER A 77 20.97 -1.83 4.23
C SER A 77 19.70 -0.99 4.15
N GLY A 78 19.38 -0.26 5.23
CA GLY A 78 18.19 0.59 5.27
C GLY A 78 18.12 1.58 4.11
N LYS A 79 19.26 2.07 3.61
CA LYS A 79 19.33 2.94 2.42
C LYS A 79 18.88 2.22 1.15
N THR A 80 19.33 0.99 0.96
CA THR A 80 18.93 0.16 -0.20
C THR A 80 17.46 -0.22 -0.12
N LYS A 81 16.95 -0.55 1.07
CA LYS A 81 15.53 -0.84 1.28
C LYS A 81 14.67 0.39 0.95
N LEU A 82 15.03 1.55 1.50
CA LEU A 82 14.32 2.81 1.23
C LEU A 82 14.37 3.19 -0.25
N ALA A 83 15.52 3.04 -0.91
CA ALA A 83 15.66 3.31 -2.35
C ALA A 83 14.76 2.40 -3.19
N ALA A 84 14.69 1.10 -2.87
CA ALA A 84 13.81 0.16 -3.55
C ALA A 84 12.32 0.49 -3.32
N GLN A 85 11.92 0.80 -2.09
CA GLN A 85 10.55 1.24 -1.78
C GLN A 85 10.17 2.51 -2.54
N THR A 86 11.09 3.47 -2.60
CA THR A 86 10.91 4.74 -3.34
C THR A 86 10.75 4.48 -4.83
N ALA A 87 11.57 3.60 -5.42
CA ALA A 87 11.45 3.24 -6.83
C ALA A 87 10.10 2.57 -7.15
N ILE A 88 9.68 1.60 -6.31
CA ILE A 88 8.38 0.93 -6.46
C ILE A 88 7.24 1.95 -6.36
N ALA A 89 7.28 2.83 -5.36
CA ALA A 89 6.26 3.85 -5.14
C ALA A 89 6.21 4.87 -6.30
N ALA A 90 7.36 5.33 -6.80
CA ALA A 90 7.43 6.27 -7.91
C ALA A 90 6.89 5.68 -9.21
N LEU A 91 7.18 4.41 -9.50
CA LEU A 91 6.62 3.71 -10.65
C LEU A 91 5.10 3.57 -10.54
N ALA A 92 4.60 3.22 -9.35
CA ALA A 92 3.17 3.11 -9.10
C ALA A 92 2.45 4.46 -9.23
N SER A 93 3.00 5.53 -8.65
CA SER A 93 2.43 6.88 -8.75
C SER A 93 2.47 7.42 -10.19
N SER A 94 3.54 7.13 -10.94
CA SER A 94 3.62 7.48 -12.36
C SER A 94 2.56 6.72 -13.17
N GLY A 95 2.41 5.41 -12.93
CA GLY A 95 1.39 4.59 -13.54
C GLY A 95 -0.03 5.06 -13.23
N ALA A 96 -0.28 5.51 -11.99
CA ALA A 96 -1.57 6.06 -11.58
C ALA A 96 -1.89 7.37 -12.32
N CYS A 97 -0.93 8.29 -12.43
CA CYS A 97 -1.09 9.55 -13.18
C CYS A 97 -1.35 9.31 -14.68
N TRP A 98 -0.80 8.22 -15.23
CA TRP A 98 -1.02 7.85 -16.62
C TRP A 98 -2.39 7.18 -16.82
N LEU A 99 -2.72 6.20 -15.97
CA LEU A 99 -3.97 5.43 -16.05
C LEU A 99 -5.22 6.28 -15.82
N LEU A 100 -5.15 7.18 -14.84
CA LEU A 100 -6.28 8.00 -14.41
C LEU A 100 -6.34 9.37 -15.12
N GLY A 101 -5.32 9.71 -15.93
CA GLY A 101 -5.26 11.00 -16.63
C GLY A 101 -5.36 12.18 -15.67
N ASP A 102 -6.25 13.12 -15.95
CA ASP A 102 -6.43 14.35 -15.16
C ASP A 102 -6.91 14.04 -13.73
N ALA A 103 -7.74 13.02 -13.54
CA ALA A 103 -8.15 12.55 -12.21
C ALA A 103 -6.95 12.04 -11.38
N GLY A 104 -5.94 11.46 -12.05
CA GLY A 104 -4.71 11.01 -11.41
C GLY A 104 -3.74 12.13 -11.01
N ARG A 105 -4.03 13.39 -11.39
CA ARG A 105 -3.20 14.57 -11.12
C ARG A 105 -3.87 15.57 -10.18
N LEU A 106 -5.13 15.30 -9.85
CA LEU A 106 -5.96 16.14 -8.99
C LEU A 106 -5.72 15.81 -7.50
N LEU A 107 -5.30 16.81 -6.73
CA LEU A 107 -5.29 16.76 -5.28
C LEU A 107 -6.64 17.23 -4.75
N VAL A 108 -7.44 16.29 -4.24
CA VAL A 108 -8.76 16.57 -3.66
C VAL A 108 -8.61 16.77 -2.16
N LEU A 109 -8.89 17.99 -1.68
CA LEU A 109 -9.00 18.34 -0.27
C LEU A 109 -10.49 18.54 0.08
N PRO A 110 -10.86 18.51 1.38
CA PRO A 110 -12.27 18.59 1.80
C PRO A 110 -13.05 19.79 1.24
N PHE A 111 -12.37 20.89 0.90
CA PHE A 111 -13.01 22.13 0.42
C PHE A 111 -12.48 22.62 -0.94
N VAL A 112 -11.40 22.05 -1.46
CA VAL A 112 -10.76 22.54 -2.69
C VAL A 112 -10.11 21.38 -3.44
N SER A 113 -10.22 21.40 -4.76
CA SER A 113 -9.53 20.48 -5.65
C SER A 113 -8.48 21.25 -6.44
N LEU A 114 -7.23 20.81 -6.37
CA LEU A 114 -6.10 21.45 -7.03
C LEU A 114 -5.49 20.48 -8.04
N ASP A 115 -5.44 20.86 -9.32
CA ASP A 115 -4.64 20.12 -10.28
C ASP A 115 -3.17 20.46 -10.05
N ILE A 116 -2.42 19.50 -9.51
CA ILE A 116 -0.99 19.65 -9.26
C ILE A 116 -0.15 18.98 -10.35
N GLY A 117 -0.80 18.41 -11.38
CA GLY A 117 -0.13 17.79 -12.51
C GLY A 117 0.80 16.65 -12.09
N TRP A 118 1.99 16.65 -12.68
CA TRP A 118 3.02 15.64 -12.41
C TRP A 118 3.67 15.77 -11.02
N TRP A 119 3.40 16.84 -10.25
CA TRP A 119 3.79 16.91 -8.83
C TRP A 119 3.07 15.88 -7.97
N MET A 120 1.99 15.27 -8.49
CA MET A 120 1.38 14.12 -7.86
C MET A 120 2.34 12.92 -7.75
N ILE A 121 3.32 12.78 -8.66
CA ILE A 121 4.28 11.67 -8.60
C ILE A 121 5.14 11.73 -7.33
N PRO A 122 5.91 12.81 -7.06
CA PRO A 122 6.71 12.88 -5.83
C PRO A 122 5.84 12.88 -4.57
N LEU A 123 4.67 13.51 -4.60
CA LEU A 123 3.73 13.50 -3.47
C LEU A 123 3.22 12.08 -3.17
N GLY A 124 2.71 11.37 -4.19
CA GLY A 124 2.24 9.99 -4.06
C GLY A 124 3.35 9.04 -3.63
N THR A 125 4.56 9.22 -4.17
CA THR A 125 5.75 8.46 -3.76
C THR A 125 6.02 8.65 -2.27
N PHE A 126 6.04 9.89 -1.80
CA PHE A 126 6.26 10.22 -0.40
C PHE A 126 5.19 9.60 0.51
N VAL A 127 3.91 9.70 0.12
CA VAL A 127 2.80 9.12 0.89
C VAL A 127 2.91 7.60 0.98
N ILE A 128 3.17 6.90 -0.12
CA ILE A 128 3.29 5.44 -0.15
C ILE A 128 4.47 4.97 0.71
N VAL A 129 5.66 5.56 0.51
CA VAL A 129 6.86 5.19 1.27
C VAL A 129 6.70 5.55 2.75
N GLY A 130 6.16 6.74 3.04
CA GLY A 130 5.90 7.23 4.39
C GLY A 130 4.94 6.33 5.15
N ALA A 131 3.80 5.98 4.55
CA ALA A 131 2.81 5.08 5.15
C ALA A 131 3.40 3.69 5.43
N GLY A 132 4.14 3.11 4.49
CA GLY A 132 4.76 1.79 4.67
C GLY A 132 5.79 1.77 5.80
N ASN A 133 6.61 2.82 5.90
CA ASN A 133 7.60 2.93 6.99
C ASN A 133 6.94 3.24 8.33
N ALA A 134 5.90 4.08 8.37
CA ALA A 134 5.13 4.36 9.58
C ALA A 134 4.44 3.09 10.13
N TYR A 135 3.87 2.27 9.24
CA TYR A 135 3.27 0.98 9.61
C TYR A 135 4.31 0.04 10.23
N ASN A 136 5.48 -0.11 9.59
CA ASN A 136 6.59 -0.93 10.11
C ASN A 136 7.09 -0.45 11.48
N LEU A 137 7.14 0.87 11.73
CA LEU A 137 7.48 1.42 13.04
C LEU A 137 6.41 1.13 14.12
N THR A 138 5.15 0.97 13.70
CA THR A 138 4.00 0.75 14.60
C THR A 138 3.82 -0.73 14.97
N ASP A 139 4.37 -1.66 14.19
CA ASP A 139 4.22 -3.12 14.35
C ASP A 139 5.13 -3.73 15.44
N GLY A 140 5.73 -2.89 16.30
CA GLY A 140 6.59 -3.31 17.41
C GLY A 140 5.85 -3.86 18.64
N LEU A 141 4.52 -3.79 18.66
CA LEU A 141 3.65 -4.27 19.74
C LEU A 141 2.56 -5.18 19.16
N ASP A 142 2.21 -6.25 19.89
CA ASP A 142 1.25 -7.26 19.44
C ASP A 142 -0.09 -6.61 19.08
N GLY A 143 -0.46 -6.64 17.80
CA GLY A 143 -1.74 -6.16 17.30
C GLY A 143 -1.90 -4.65 17.16
N LEU A 144 -0.89 -3.83 17.49
CA LEU A 144 -1.01 -2.36 17.40
C LEU A 144 -1.12 -1.89 15.94
N ALA A 145 -0.25 -2.37 15.05
CA ALA A 145 -0.29 -2.00 13.64
C ALA A 145 -1.55 -2.53 12.95
N GLY A 146 -1.97 -3.76 13.24
CA GLY A 146 -3.22 -4.33 12.72
C GLY A 146 -4.46 -3.55 13.19
N GLY A 147 -4.52 -3.21 14.48
CA GLY A 147 -5.61 -2.44 15.07
C GLY A 147 -5.71 -1.04 14.47
N THR A 148 -4.61 -0.28 14.48
CA THR A 148 -4.58 1.07 13.90
C THR A 148 -4.81 1.07 12.38
N GLY A 149 -4.28 0.07 11.67
CA GLY A 149 -4.50 -0.14 10.24
C GLY A 149 -5.98 -0.38 9.90
N SER A 150 -6.67 -1.23 10.67
CA SER A 150 -8.09 -1.51 10.42
C SER A 150 -8.97 -0.26 10.55
N VAL A 151 -8.75 0.58 11.57
CA VAL A 151 -9.45 1.87 11.73
C VAL A 151 -9.17 2.80 10.55
N ALA A 152 -7.92 2.88 10.09
CA ALA A 152 -7.55 3.68 8.94
C ALA A 152 -8.23 3.20 7.64
N PHE A 153 -8.29 1.88 7.41
CA PHE A 153 -8.97 1.32 6.24
C PHE A 153 -10.48 1.59 6.26
N TYR A 154 -11.14 1.48 7.42
CA TYR A 154 -12.55 1.83 7.54
C TYR A 154 -12.81 3.31 7.28
N ALA A 155 -11.96 4.20 7.81
CA ALA A 155 -12.06 5.64 7.56
C ALA A 155 -11.88 5.96 6.07
N MET A 156 -10.94 5.31 5.39
CA MET A 156 -10.70 5.51 3.95
C MET A 156 -11.88 5.02 3.11
N ALA A 157 -12.44 3.84 3.42
CA ALA A 157 -13.63 3.32 2.73
C ALA A 157 -14.86 4.22 2.94
N GLY A 158 -15.08 4.68 4.17
CA GLY A 158 -16.17 5.61 4.49
C GLY A 158 -16.00 6.97 3.80
N GLY A 159 -14.78 7.52 3.78
CA GLY A 159 -14.47 8.77 3.10
C GLY A 159 -14.68 8.68 1.59
N ALA A 160 -14.25 7.60 0.95
CA ALA A 160 -14.49 7.36 -0.47
C ALA A 160 -16.00 7.24 -0.78
N GLY A 161 -16.76 6.54 0.07
CA GLY A 161 -18.21 6.45 -0.05
C GLY A 161 -18.92 7.80 0.11
N LEU A 162 -18.45 8.63 1.07
CA LEU A 162 -18.98 9.98 1.26
C LEU A 162 -18.72 10.88 0.06
N LEU A 163 -17.49 10.88 -0.48
CA LEU A 163 -17.14 11.65 -1.68
C LEU A 163 -17.97 11.22 -2.91
N ALA A 164 -18.22 9.92 -3.06
CA ALA A 164 -19.11 9.41 -4.10
C ALA A 164 -20.57 9.85 -3.90
N ALA A 165 -21.06 9.87 -2.66
CA ALA A 165 -22.43 10.29 -2.35
C ALA A 165 -22.67 11.81 -2.49
N LEU A 166 -21.64 12.62 -2.24
CA LEU A 166 -21.69 14.08 -2.37
C LEU A 166 -21.60 14.56 -3.83
N GLY A 167 -21.46 13.65 -4.81
CA GLY A 167 -21.42 14.01 -6.24
C GLY A 167 -20.14 14.76 -6.64
N SER A 168 -19.13 14.82 -5.76
CA SER A 168 -17.84 15.46 -6.02
C SER A 168 -16.84 14.48 -6.66
N ALA A 169 -17.32 13.63 -7.58
CA ALA A 169 -16.45 12.89 -8.48
C ALA A 169 -16.30 13.73 -9.77
N PRO A 170 -15.07 14.12 -10.18
CA PRO A 170 -14.85 14.59 -11.55
C PRO A 170 -15.11 13.47 -12.56
#